data_AF-A0A931QW11-F1
#
_entry.id   AF-A0A931QW11-F1
#
_cell.length_a   1.000
_cell.length_b   1.000
_cell.length_c   1.000
_cell.angle_alpha   90.00
_cell.angle_beta   90.00
_cell.angle_gamma   90.00
#
_symmetry.space_group_name_H-M   'P 1'
#
loop_
_entity.id
_entity.type
_entity.pdbx_description
1 polymer ?
#
loop_
_entity_poly.entity_id
_entity_poly.type
_entity_poly.pdbx_seq_one_letter_code
_entity_poly.pdbx_strand_id
1 'polypeptide(L)'
;MTLFKAFSSEGFARTFLENVLVGCLGAKDPAERPAEYYVQEPDPMVTVGVCLGVELRLTGISRGGRTAKQFHDALKALKDLAARTIAENLKVGRVQLFVVIMLDGDVETKPGSGQYSNVLESDAIWVETN
;
A
#
# COMPACT_ATOMS: atom_id res chain seq x y z
N MET A 1 6.07 -4.54 -19.67
CA MET A 1 6.71 -4.62 -18.33
C MET A 1 5.77 -5.41 -17.43
N THR A 2 6.24 -6.27 -16.51
CA THR A 2 5.35 -6.96 -15.57
C THR A 2 5.06 -6.07 -14.36
N LEU A 3 3.93 -6.27 -13.66
CA LEU A 3 3.59 -5.54 -12.43
C LEU A 3 4.72 -5.64 -11.40
N PHE A 4 5.21 -6.86 -11.14
CA PHE A 4 6.37 -7.08 -10.29
C PHE A 4 7.57 -6.20 -10.65
N LYS A 5 7.90 -6.05 -11.94
CA LYS A 5 9.00 -5.18 -12.38
C LYS A 5 8.69 -3.69 -12.23
N ALA A 6 7.43 -3.28 -12.42
CA ALA A 6 7.01 -1.88 -12.28
C ALA A 6 7.08 -1.44 -10.80
N PHE A 7 6.58 -2.28 -9.88
CA PHE A 7 6.66 -2.03 -8.45
C PHE A 7 8.08 -2.18 -7.90
N SER A 8 8.89 -3.10 -8.44
CA SER A 8 10.30 -3.24 -8.05
C SER A 8 11.23 -2.19 -8.69
N SER A 9 10.68 -1.19 -9.40
CA SER A 9 11.49 -0.16 -10.05
C SER A 9 12.04 0.85 -9.04
N GLU A 10 13.25 1.36 -9.29
CA GLU A 10 13.86 2.42 -8.47
C GLU A 10 12.98 3.68 -8.43
N GLY A 11 12.30 3.98 -9.53
CA GLY A 11 11.37 5.10 -9.61
C GLY A 11 10.20 4.96 -8.63
N PHE A 12 9.55 3.80 -8.59
CA PHE A 12 8.47 3.52 -7.65
C PHE A 12 8.96 3.60 -6.20
N ALA A 13 10.08 2.92 -5.90
CA ALA A 13 10.66 2.88 -4.57
C ALA A 13 11.02 4.28 -4.05
N ARG A 14 11.64 5.13 -4.89
CA ARG A 14 11.97 6.51 -4.55
C ARG A 14 10.72 7.34 -4.27
N THR A 15 9.72 7.29 -5.15
CA THR A 15 8.47 8.05 -4.98
C THR A 15 7.68 7.60 -3.74
N PHE A 16 7.69 6.31 -3.43
CA PHE A 16 7.13 5.78 -2.20
C PHE A 16 7.84 6.33 -0.96
N LEU A 17 9.17 6.30 -0.93
CA LEU A 17 9.97 6.85 0.16
C LEU A 17 9.69 8.35 0.37
N GLU A 18 9.75 9.14 -0.68
CA GLU A 18 9.58 10.60 -0.62
C GLU A 18 8.17 11.00 -0.22
N ASN A 19 7.15 10.44 -0.88
CA ASN A 19 5.78 10.93 -0.74
C ASN A 19 5.02 10.26 0.40
N VAL A 20 5.24 8.95 0.62
CA VAL A 20 4.49 8.19 1.63
C VAL A 20 5.23 8.21 2.96
N LEU A 21 6.49 7.76 2.99
CA LEU A 21 7.23 7.59 4.24
C LEU A 21 7.70 8.91 4.83
N VAL A 22 8.37 9.74 4.03
CA VAL A 22 8.84 11.06 4.47
C VAL A 22 7.68 12.05 4.49
N GLY A 23 6.96 12.18 3.36
CA GLY A 23 5.93 13.19 3.15
C GLY A 23 4.71 13.09 4.08
N CYS A 24 4.20 11.87 4.33
CA CYS A 24 2.99 11.68 5.15
C CYS A 24 3.31 11.20 6.57
N LEU A 25 4.23 10.25 6.70
CA LEU A 25 4.52 9.58 7.98
C LEU A 25 5.69 10.19 8.76
N GLY A 26 6.39 11.16 8.17
CA GLY A 26 7.47 11.90 8.81
C GLY A 26 8.68 11.04 9.18
N ALA A 27 8.95 9.99 8.42
CA ALA A 27 10.17 9.19 8.59
C ALA A 27 11.41 10.08 8.36
N LYS A 28 12.28 10.16 9.37
CA LYS A 28 13.52 10.96 9.32
C LYS A 28 14.71 10.17 8.80
N ASP A 29 14.72 8.86 9.06
CA ASP A 29 15.76 7.96 8.59
C ASP A 29 15.11 6.70 7.99
N PRO A 30 15.19 6.52 6.66
CA PRO A 30 14.72 5.31 5.99
C PRO A 30 15.48 4.04 6.40
N ALA A 31 16.67 4.15 6.99
CA ALA A 31 17.56 3.04 7.27
C ALA A 31 17.31 2.34 8.62
N GLU A 32 16.58 2.95 9.57
CA GLU A 32 16.47 2.39 10.92
C GLU A 32 15.50 1.21 11.03
N ARG A 33 14.39 1.21 10.28
CA ARG A 33 13.49 0.07 9.99
C ARG A 33 12.61 0.47 8.80
N PRO A 34 12.98 0.15 7.54
CA PRO A 34 12.25 0.66 6.40
C PRO A 34 10.85 0.07 6.42
N ALA A 35 9.86 0.94 6.28
CA ALA A 35 8.54 0.45 6.04
C ALA A 35 8.53 -0.26 4.67
N GLU A 36 8.12 -1.52 4.66
CA GLU A 36 8.20 -2.37 3.46
C GLU A 36 6.84 -2.39 2.78
N TYR A 37 6.83 -2.37 1.44
CA TYR A 37 5.63 -2.66 0.68
C TYR A 37 5.73 -4.05 0.04
N TYR A 38 4.64 -4.80 0.15
CA TYR A 38 4.50 -6.11 -0.50
C TYR A 38 3.43 -6.01 -1.55
N VAL A 39 3.70 -6.55 -2.74
CA VAL A 39 2.73 -6.63 -3.84
C VAL A 39 2.33 -8.08 -4.02
N GLN A 40 1.07 -8.40 -3.75
CA GLN A 40 0.51 -9.70 -4.08
C GLN A 40 -0.24 -9.61 -5.41
N GLU A 41 0.25 -10.34 -6.42
CA GLU A 41 -0.45 -10.56 -7.68
C GLU A 41 -1.43 -11.73 -7.53
N PRO A 42 -2.56 -11.74 -8.25
CA PRO A 42 -3.50 -12.85 -8.21
C PRO A 42 -2.93 -14.06 -8.94
N ASP A 43 -3.30 -15.25 -8.47
CA ASP A 43 -2.78 -16.50 -9.00
C ASP A 43 -3.12 -16.63 -10.51
N PRO A 44 -2.13 -16.89 -11.39
CA PRO A 44 -2.37 -17.07 -12.82
C PRO A 44 -3.30 -18.25 -13.15
N MET A 45 -3.56 -19.18 -12.22
CA MET A 45 -4.58 -20.22 -12.37
C MET A 45 -6.03 -19.71 -12.24
N VAL A 46 -6.24 -18.45 -11.84
CA VAL A 46 -7.56 -17.82 -11.84
C VAL A 46 -7.91 -17.40 -13.28
N THR A 47 -8.29 -18.42 -14.05
CA THR A 47 -8.78 -18.38 -15.42
C THR A 47 -9.84 -17.30 -15.65
N VAL A 48 -9.63 -16.46 -16.67
CA VAL A 48 -10.60 -15.66 -17.46
C VAL A 48 -11.87 -15.20 -16.73
N GLY A 49 -11.92 -13.91 -16.39
CA GLY A 49 -13.12 -13.22 -15.89
C GLY A 49 -13.08 -12.82 -14.42
N VAL A 50 -12.01 -13.17 -13.70
CA VAL A 50 -11.79 -12.77 -12.31
C VAL A 50 -10.80 -11.61 -12.28
N CYS A 51 -11.21 -10.53 -11.64
CA CYS A 51 -10.42 -9.32 -11.52
C CYS A 51 -9.04 -9.60 -10.92
N LEU A 52 -8.01 -9.04 -11.54
CA LEU A 52 -6.68 -9.05 -10.94
C LEU A 52 -6.75 -8.19 -9.67
N GLY A 53 -6.71 -8.80 -8.49
CA GLY A 53 -6.45 -8.14 -7.21
C GLY A 53 -4.96 -7.86 -7.03
N VAL A 54 -4.59 -6.60 -6.83
CA VAL A 54 -3.24 -6.21 -6.39
C VAL A 54 -3.35 -5.74 -4.95
N GLU A 55 -2.66 -6.41 -4.02
CA GLU A 55 -2.59 -5.96 -2.63
C GLU A 55 -1.26 -5.29 -2.34
N LEU A 56 -1.27 -4.02 -1.90
CA LEU A 56 -0.10 -3.33 -1.34
C LEU A 56 -0.19 -3.22 0.17
N ARG A 57 0.69 -3.94 0.87
CA ARG A 57 0.80 -3.88 2.33
C ARG A 57 1.99 -3.07 2.75
N LEU A 58 1.77 -1.98 3.46
CA LEU A 58 2.81 -1.21 4.12
C LEU A 58 3.02 -1.77 5.54
N THR A 59 4.19 -2.31 5.83
CA THR A 59 4.56 -2.90 7.15
C THR A 59 5.80 -2.17 7.71
N GLY A 60 6.32 -2.51 8.89
CA GLY A 60 7.53 -1.84 9.44
C GLY A 60 7.24 -0.49 10.11
N ILE A 61 5.97 -0.18 10.39
CA ILE A 61 5.55 1.12 10.92
C ILE A 61 5.00 0.98 12.33
N SER A 62 5.57 1.73 13.26
CA SER A 62 4.98 1.92 14.58
C SER A 62 3.97 3.07 14.59
N ARG A 63 2.98 3.03 15.49
CA ARG A 63 2.07 4.17 15.67
C ARG A 63 2.76 5.43 16.21
N GLY A 64 3.95 5.30 16.82
CA GLY A 64 4.68 6.31 17.59
C GLY A 64 4.37 7.76 17.20
N GLY A 65 3.64 8.47 18.07
CA GLY A 65 3.28 9.89 17.92
C GLY A 65 2.43 10.28 16.69
N ARG A 66 2.23 9.38 15.72
CA ARG A 66 1.55 9.66 14.45
C ARG A 66 0.03 9.66 14.64
N THR A 67 -0.62 10.61 13.98
CA THR A 67 -2.07 10.79 14.03
C THR A 67 -2.78 9.92 13.00
N ALA A 68 -4.05 9.60 13.22
CA ALA A 68 -4.87 8.88 12.24
C ALA A 68 -4.89 9.60 10.87
N LYS A 69 -4.91 10.94 10.86
CA LYS A 69 -4.83 11.75 9.64
C LYS A 69 -3.56 11.45 8.83
N GLN A 70 -2.40 11.32 9.48
CA GLN A 70 -1.15 11.00 8.78
C GLN A 70 -1.19 9.65 8.09
N PHE A 71 -1.79 8.65 8.74
CA PHE A 71 -1.96 7.32 8.16
C PHE A 71 -2.97 7.32 7.00
N HIS A 72 -4.06 8.07 7.13
CA HIS A 72 -5.01 8.26 6.04
C HIS A 72 -4.37 8.95 4.82
N ASP A 73 -3.60 10.02 5.05
CA ASP A 73 -2.88 10.72 4.00
C ASP A 73 -1.85 9.80 3.32
N ALA A 74 -1.14 8.98 4.11
CA ALA A 74 -0.20 7.98 3.61
C ALA A 74 -0.88 6.90 2.77
N LEU A 75 -2.04 6.39 3.22
CA LEU A 75 -2.82 5.39 2.48
C LEU A 75 -3.24 5.95 1.12
N LYS A 76 -3.74 7.18 1.10
CA LYS A 76 -4.15 7.87 -0.12
C LYS A 76 -2.97 8.06 -1.08
N ALA A 77 -1.82 8.52 -0.58
CA ALA A 77 -0.62 8.71 -1.39
C ALA A 77 -0.11 7.38 -1.98
N LEU A 78 -0.09 6.31 -1.18
CA LEU A 78 0.28 4.96 -1.63
C LEU A 78 -0.68 4.43 -2.70
N LYS A 79 -1.99 4.62 -2.48
CA LYS A 79 -3.04 4.24 -3.43
C LYS A 79 -2.91 4.97 -4.76
N ASP A 80 -2.74 6.28 -4.75
CA ASP A 80 -2.61 7.10 -5.97
C ASP A 80 -1.32 6.75 -6.74
N LEU A 81 -0.24 6.41 -6.02
CA LEU A 81 0.99 5.91 -6.62
C LEU A 81 0.76 4.55 -7.29
N ALA A 82 0.21 3.58 -6.56
CA ALA A 82 -0.03 2.23 -7.07
C ALA A 82 -1.03 2.21 -8.24
N ALA A 83 -2.11 2.98 -8.17
CA ALA A 83 -3.10 3.08 -9.23
C ALA A 83 -2.49 3.60 -10.54
N ARG A 84 -1.63 4.63 -10.47
CA ARG A 84 -0.89 5.13 -11.65
C ARG A 84 0.04 4.07 -12.21
N THR A 85 0.83 3.41 -11.36
CA THR A 85 1.73 2.34 -11.78
C THR A 85 0.97 1.20 -12.48
N ILE A 86 -0.18 0.79 -11.94
CA ILE A 86 -1.05 -0.23 -12.56
C ILE A 86 -1.57 0.25 -13.92
N ALA A 87 -2.16 1.44 -13.98
CA ALA A 87 -2.77 1.98 -15.19
C ALA A 87 -1.76 2.15 -16.35
N GLU A 88 -0.52 2.51 -16.04
CA GLU A 88 0.55 2.72 -17.02
C GLU A 88 1.17 1.40 -17.53
N ASN A 89 1.14 0.34 -16.72
CA ASN A 89 1.92 -0.88 -16.99
C ASN A 89 1.09 -2.11 -17.35
N LEU A 90 -0.20 -2.10 -17.09
CA LEU A 90 -1.11 -3.19 -17.45
C LEU A 90 -1.99 -2.83 -18.64
N LYS A 91 -2.41 -3.87 -19.36
CA LYS A 91 -3.31 -3.79 -20.53
C LYS A 91 -4.40 -4.86 -20.47
N VAL A 92 -5.18 -4.82 -19.39
CA VAL A 92 -6.11 -5.90 -19.00
C VAL A 92 -7.53 -5.39 -18.76
N GLY A 93 -7.80 -4.14 -19.16
CA GLY A 93 -9.07 -3.45 -18.96
C GLY A 93 -9.19 -2.88 -17.55
N ARG A 94 -9.34 -3.75 -16.54
CA ARG A 94 -9.65 -3.32 -15.17
C ARG A 94 -8.99 -4.21 -14.12
N VAL A 95 -8.48 -3.58 -13.07
CA VAL A 95 -7.79 -4.22 -11.94
C VAL A 95 -8.37 -3.74 -10.62
N GLN A 96 -8.54 -4.66 -9.66
CA GLN A 96 -8.90 -4.29 -8.29
C GLN A 96 -7.62 -4.04 -7.50
N LEU A 97 -7.47 -2.83 -6.96
CA LEU A 97 -6.34 -2.47 -6.11
C LEU A 97 -6.82 -2.43 -4.67
N PHE A 98 -6.18 -3.22 -3.82
CA PHE A 98 -6.30 -3.21 -2.37
C PHE A 98 -5.04 -2.59 -1.78
N VAL A 99 -5.18 -1.60 -0.92
CA VAL A 99 -4.04 -0.99 -0.22
C VAL A 99 -4.30 -1.07 1.26
N VAL A 100 -3.30 -1.50 2.02
CA VAL A 100 -3.38 -1.76 3.45
C VAL A 100 -2.15 -1.18 4.14
N ILE A 101 -2.35 -0.45 5.24
CA ILE A 101 -1.27 -0.08 6.16
C ILE A 101 -1.38 -0.96 7.41
N MET A 102 -0.33 -1.72 7.66
CA MET A 102 -0.15 -2.56 8.83
C MET A 102 0.87 -1.95 9.79
N LEU A 103 0.60 -2.05 11.08
CA LEU A 103 1.50 -1.65 12.14
C LEU A 103 2.35 -2.83 12.62
N ASP A 104 3.56 -2.55 13.11
CA ASP A 104 4.47 -3.54 13.74
C ASP A 104 3.98 -4.05 15.11
N GLY A 105 2.76 -3.71 15.48
CA GLY A 105 2.11 -4.14 16.70
C GLY A 105 0.61 -3.90 16.64
N ASP A 106 -0.08 -4.63 17.49
CA ASP A 106 -1.52 -4.55 17.64
C ASP A 106 -1.92 -3.26 18.34
N VAL A 107 -2.82 -2.50 17.73
CA VAL A 107 -3.41 -1.32 18.34
C VAL A 107 -4.89 -1.56 18.54
N GLU A 108 -5.38 -1.13 19.70
CA GLU A 108 -6.80 -1.21 19.99
C GLU A 108 -7.58 -0.36 18.97
N THR A 109 -8.55 -0.98 18.29
CA THR A 109 -9.29 -0.35 17.19
C THR A 109 -10.15 0.82 17.69
N LYS A 110 -10.67 0.69 18.90
CA LYS A 110 -11.32 1.75 19.68
C LYS A 110 -10.86 1.65 21.13
N PRO A 111 -10.50 2.77 21.79
CA PRO A 111 -10.09 2.76 23.19
C PRO A 111 -11.13 2.06 24.09
N GLY A 112 -10.70 1.03 24.82
CA GLY A 112 -11.53 0.27 25.76
C GLY A 112 -12.46 -0.79 25.14
N SER A 113 -12.29 -1.11 23.85
CA SER A 113 -13.07 -2.16 23.18
C SER A 113 -12.53 -3.58 23.42
N GLY A 114 -11.28 -3.73 23.84
CA GLY A 114 -10.55 -5.00 23.91
C GLY A 114 -10.29 -5.63 22.54
N GLN A 115 -10.63 -4.93 21.45
CA GLN A 115 -10.39 -5.39 20.08
C GLN A 115 -9.12 -4.76 19.55
N TYR A 116 -8.18 -5.61 19.15
CA TYR A 116 -6.89 -5.20 18.66
C TYR A 116 -6.73 -5.58 17.19
N SER A 117 -6.10 -4.70 16.43
CA SER A 117 -5.78 -4.92 15.01
C SER A 117 -4.42 -4.32 14.70
N ASN A 118 -3.67 -5.01 13.87
CA ASN A 118 -2.48 -4.47 13.23
C ASN A 118 -2.83 -3.72 11.93
N VAL A 119 -4.00 -3.98 11.33
CA VAL A 119 -4.52 -3.21 10.19
C VAL A 119 -5.06 -1.90 10.71
N LEU A 120 -4.44 -0.81 10.29
CA LEU A 120 -4.82 0.54 10.71
C LEU A 120 -5.76 1.21 9.70
N GLU A 121 -5.44 1.08 8.42
CA GLU A 121 -6.16 1.71 7.33
C GLU A 121 -6.12 0.79 6.10
N SER A 122 -7.25 0.67 5.40
CA SER A 122 -7.34 -0.11 4.18
C SER A 122 -8.36 0.49 3.22
N ASP A 123 -8.08 0.43 1.92
CA ASP A 123 -9.01 0.87 0.88
C ASP A 123 -8.95 -0.09 -0.32
N ALA A 124 -10.05 -0.16 -1.08
CA ALA A 124 -10.18 -0.98 -2.26
C ALA A 124 -10.82 -0.18 -3.39
N ILE A 125 -10.11 -0.04 -4.52
CA ILE A 125 -10.59 0.69 -5.69
C ILE A 125 -10.46 -0.13 -6.96
N TRP A 126 -11.22 0.28 -7.97
CA TRP A 126 -11.06 -0.19 -9.34
C TRP A 126 -10.14 0.76 -10.11
N VAL A 127 -9.15 0.19 -10.79
CA VAL A 127 -8.21 0.92 -11.64
C VAL A 127 -8.43 0.48 -13.09
N GLU A 128 -8.76 1.43 -13.94
CA GLU A 128 -8.82 1.22 -15.39
C GLU A 128 -7.40 1.24 -15.98
N THR A 129 -7.11 0.36 -16.92
CA THR A 129 -5.79 0.20 -17.53
C THR A 129 -5.79 0.58 -19.00
N ASN A 130 -4.67 1.08 -19.52
CA ASN A 130 -4.52 1.52 -20.92
C ASN A 130 -4.42 0.37 -21.95
#